data_AF-V6J1K2-F1
#
_entry.id   AF-V6J1K2-F1
#
_cell.length_a   1.000
_cell.length_b   1.000
_cell.length_c   1.000
_cell.angle_alpha   90.00
_cell.angle_beta   90.00
_cell.angle_gamma   90.00
#
_symmetry.space_group_name_H-M   'P 1'
#
loop_
_entity.id
_entity.type
_entity.pdbx_description
1 polymer ?
#
loop_
_entity_poly.entity_id
_entity_poly.type
_entity_poly.pdbx_seq_one_letter_code
_entity_poly.pdbx_strand_id
1 'polypeptide(L)'
;MDIYFDESGNTGSVKVKNNKLNYDNQRHFALCGVICKSDDEKNKIQKKYCEFKKKYNIQGELKGNSLMTKKNNKLLHYFIEEILDASHFQINIYDKKFYLITKMLQIFLGYEFKREFPVESYKLASSLINENEDILIKYLQLEENITLENVELFTKYLMDFPYNFESNFLLSTIAQKIIENTFEDQILNDLIEESKYDGTISTNIVNLNALSEFILMFKKESGISISNKSINIYHDKIDGFFKVFQNELDPYGILVHFTDSADNIFIQVADNVASIFCKVFNQMINIFENKKEWCKESEWTLDIASKLINQIHVDNIKFTLPIQDWDVALCVSEMFKSSYRRENRNNIHFNPIYISNMDKIYESIDSNMREDLDSLNFILKR
;
A
#
# COMPACT_ATOMS: atom_id res chain seq x y z
N MET A 1 -2.37 12.50 21.24
CA MET A 1 -2.64 11.19 20.62
C MET A 1 -1.33 10.66 20.10
N ASP A 2 -1.06 9.37 20.29
CA ASP A 2 0.18 8.75 19.81
C ASP A 2 -0.16 7.76 18.69
N ILE A 3 0.62 7.77 17.61
CA ILE A 3 0.54 6.79 16.53
C ILE A 3 1.91 6.15 16.34
N TYR A 4 1.95 4.82 16.35
CA TYR A 4 3.17 4.03 16.22
C TYR A 4 3.18 3.27 14.91
N PHE A 5 4.27 3.38 14.15
CA PHE A 5 4.40 2.83 12.82
C PHE A 5 5.55 1.84 12.71
N ASP A 6 5.28 0.80 11.94
CA ASP A 6 6.31 -0.05 11.36
C ASP A 6 5.79 -0.67 10.05
N GLU A 7 6.71 -1.24 9.28
CA GLU A 7 6.52 -1.58 7.88
C GLU A 7 7.07 -2.97 7.51
N SER A 8 6.55 -3.54 6.42
CA SER A 8 7.02 -4.84 5.93
C SER A 8 6.93 -4.98 4.42
N GLY A 9 7.90 -5.72 3.86
CA GLY A 9 8.03 -5.99 2.42
C GLY A 9 8.94 -4.96 1.73
N ASN A 10 10.22 -5.32 1.50
CA ASN A 10 11.35 -4.52 0.99
C ASN A 10 11.15 -2.99 0.99
N THR A 11 11.80 -2.34 1.95
CA THR A 11 11.67 -0.91 2.25
C THR A 11 12.51 -0.04 1.32
N GLY A 12 12.07 1.19 1.08
CA GLY A 12 12.77 2.15 0.22
C GLY A 12 12.42 2.01 -1.27
N SER A 13 13.38 2.31 -2.14
CA SER A 13 13.11 2.40 -3.58
C SER A 13 13.16 1.08 -4.33
N VAL A 14 12.23 0.97 -5.25
CA VAL A 14 12.27 -0.01 -6.34
C VAL A 14 13.34 0.43 -7.33
N LYS A 15 14.27 -0.47 -7.62
CA LYS A 15 15.40 -0.25 -8.52
C LYS A 15 15.49 -1.39 -9.53
N VAL A 16 16.14 -1.11 -10.65
CA VAL A 16 16.49 -2.15 -11.62
C VAL A 16 17.82 -2.79 -11.22
N LYS A 17 17.83 -4.10 -11.06
CA LYS A 17 19.04 -4.90 -10.87
C LYS A 17 19.00 -6.10 -11.80
N ASN A 18 20.02 -6.26 -12.65
CA ASN A 18 20.09 -7.32 -13.66
C ASN A 18 18.85 -7.38 -14.58
N ASN A 19 18.35 -6.22 -15.01
CA ASN A 19 17.14 -6.08 -15.84
C ASN A 19 15.88 -6.68 -15.20
N LYS A 20 15.78 -6.61 -13.87
CA LYS A 20 14.62 -7.01 -13.07
C LYS A 20 14.39 -6.02 -11.94
N LEU A 21 13.16 -5.92 -11.46
CA LEU A 21 12.82 -5.10 -10.30
C LEU A 21 13.35 -5.77 -9.02
N ASN A 22 14.00 -4.99 -8.15
CA ASN A 22 14.79 -5.47 -6.99
C ASN A 22 13.98 -5.95 -5.77
N TYR A 23 12.70 -6.29 -5.92
CA TYR A 23 11.86 -6.74 -4.80
C TYR A 23 11.59 -8.26 -4.78
N ASP A 24 12.14 -9.04 -5.72
CA ASP A 24 11.98 -10.49 -5.80
C ASP A 24 10.51 -10.93 -5.54
N ASN A 25 10.27 -11.71 -4.48
CA ASN A 25 8.95 -12.21 -4.09
C ASN A 25 8.19 -11.26 -3.12
N GLN A 26 8.68 -10.05 -2.90
CA GLN A 26 8.12 -9.03 -2.01
C GLN A 26 7.45 -7.91 -2.80
N ARG A 27 6.51 -8.31 -3.69
CA ARG A 27 5.69 -7.43 -4.53
C ARG A 27 4.94 -6.38 -3.71
N HIS A 28 4.43 -6.79 -2.55
CA HIS A 28 3.66 -5.90 -1.67
C HIS A 28 4.51 -5.27 -0.57
N PHE A 29 4.10 -4.07 -0.18
CA PHE A 29 4.60 -3.32 0.97
C PHE A 29 3.40 -3.02 1.89
N ALA A 30 3.55 -3.22 3.21
CA ALA A 30 2.53 -2.88 4.18
C ALA A 30 3.10 -1.93 5.24
N LEU A 31 2.38 -0.86 5.54
CA LEU A 31 2.62 0.02 6.68
C LEU A 31 1.48 -0.17 7.67
N CYS A 32 1.80 -0.45 8.94
CA CYS A 32 0.82 -0.56 10.01
C CYS A 32 0.94 0.64 10.95
N GLY A 33 -0.19 1.26 11.28
CA GLY A 33 -0.29 2.26 12.34
C GLY A 33 -1.07 1.72 13.55
N VAL A 34 -0.49 1.81 14.73
CA VAL A 34 -1.15 1.55 16.02
C VAL A 34 -1.53 2.89 16.63
N ILE A 35 -2.83 3.17 16.69
CA ILE A 35 -3.40 4.47 17.09
C ILE A 35 -3.85 4.39 18.55
N CYS A 36 -3.29 5.26 19.38
CA CYS A 36 -3.64 5.40 20.80
C CYS A 36 -4.16 6.82 21.06
N LYS A 37 -5.48 6.98 21.21
CA LYS A 37 -6.14 8.28 21.42
C LYS A 37 -5.96 8.79 22.85
N SER A 38 -5.75 7.90 23.81
CA SER A 38 -5.53 8.21 25.23
C SER A 38 -4.54 7.25 25.90
N ASP A 39 -4.06 7.61 27.09
CA ASP A 39 -3.22 6.73 27.91
C ASP A 39 -3.95 5.45 28.35
N ASP A 40 -5.28 5.50 28.49
CA ASP A 40 -6.08 4.33 28.83
C ASP A 40 -6.08 3.30 27.69
N GLU A 41 -6.22 3.75 26.43
CA GLU A 41 -6.11 2.88 25.26
C GLU A 41 -4.70 2.29 25.14
N LYS A 42 -3.67 3.12 25.35
CA LYS A 42 -2.26 2.71 25.37
C LYS A 42 -2.02 1.60 26.40
N ASN A 43 -2.49 1.79 27.63
CA ASN A 43 -2.42 0.80 28.70
C ASN A 43 -3.16 -0.49 28.36
N LYS A 44 -4.30 -0.40 27.68
CA LYS A 44 -5.11 -1.57 27.28
C LYS A 44 -4.37 -2.43 26.25
N ILE A 45 -3.83 -1.85 25.19
CA ILE A 45 -3.06 -2.58 24.16
C ILE A 45 -1.79 -3.18 24.79
N GLN A 46 -1.05 -2.38 25.56
CA GLN A 46 0.16 -2.84 26.23
C GLN A 46 -0.13 -4.03 27.15
N LYS A 47 -1.20 -3.98 27.93
CA LYS A 47 -1.62 -5.07 28.81
C LYS A 47 -1.93 -6.33 28.00
N LYS A 48 -2.78 -6.23 26.97
CA LYS A 48 -3.13 -7.36 26.08
C LYS A 48 -1.89 -8.02 25.49
N TYR A 49 -0.97 -7.23 24.96
CA TYR A 49 0.24 -7.75 24.30
C TYR A 49 1.25 -8.33 25.30
N CYS A 50 1.40 -7.73 26.48
CA CYS A 50 2.21 -8.30 27.57
C CYS A 50 1.63 -9.63 28.08
N GLU A 51 0.32 -9.74 28.23
CA GLU A 51 -0.36 -10.98 28.63
C GLU A 51 -0.20 -12.07 27.57
N PHE A 52 -0.29 -11.71 26.29
CA PHE A 52 0.04 -12.60 25.18
C PHE A 52 1.47 -13.13 25.26
N LYS A 53 2.48 -12.26 25.40
CA LYS A 53 3.89 -12.69 25.52
C LYS A 53 4.10 -13.60 26.72
N LYS A 54 3.50 -13.28 27.87
CA LYS A 54 3.55 -14.13 29.08
C LYS A 54 2.90 -15.49 28.86
N LYS A 55 1.69 -15.53 28.29
CA LYS A 55 0.91 -16.76 28.06
C LYS A 55 1.66 -17.77 27.19
N TYR A 56 2.41 -17.28 26.20
CA TYR A 56 3.14 -18.13 25.26
C TYR A 56 4.66 -18.16 25.50
N ASN A 57 5.12 -17.66 26.66
CA ASN A 57 6.52 -17.65 27.08
C ASN A 57 7.48 -17.03 26.02
N ILE A 58 7.06 -15.92 25.42
CA ILE A 58 7.83 -15.20 24.40
C ILE A 58 8.85 -14.32 25.08
N GLN A 59 10.14 -14.64 24.90
CA GLN A 59 11.26 -13.85 25.39
C GLN A 59 11.77 -12.91 24.31
N GLY A 60 12.12 -11.68 24.71
CA GLY A 60 12.61 -10.66 23.77
C GLY A 60 11.53 -10.19 22.79
N GLU A 61 11.98 -9.75 21.62
CA GLU A 61 11.13 -9.27 20.53
C GLU A 61 10.54 -10.45 19.75
N LEU A 62 9.21 -10.44 19.54
CA LEU A 62 8.55 -11.41 18.68
C LEU A 62 8.74 -10.99 17.23
N LYS A 63 9.15 -11.88 16.35
CA LYS A 63 9.16 -11.62 14.89
C LYS A 63 7.84 -12.08 14.28
N GLY A 64 7.02 -11.17 13.76
CA GLY A 64 5.69 -11.49 13.22
C GLY A 64 5.69 -12.62 12.19
N ASN A 65 6.66 -12.62 11.28
CA ASN A 65 6.87 -13.67 10.28
C ASN A 65 7.01 -15.10 10.84
N SER A 66 7.46 -15.25 12.10
CA SER A 66 7.57 -16.54 12.78
C SER A 66 6.21 -17.13 13.16
N LEU A 67 5.17 -16.30 13.31
CA LEU A 67 3.81 -16.74 13.62
C LEU A 67 3.13 -17.42 12.43
N MET A 68 3.60 -17.14 11.21
CA MET A 68 3.01 -17.59 9.95
C MET A 68 3.36 -19.05 9.61
N THR A 69 3.09 -19.98 10.55
CA THR A 69 3.20 -21.42 10.35
C THR A 69 2.05 -22.16 11.03
N LYS A 70 1.63 -23.31 10.47
CA LYS A 70 0.55 -24.14 11.07
C LYS A 70 0.85 -24.60 12.49
N LYS A 71 2.13 -24.77 12.85
CA LYS A 71 2.57 -25.13 14.22
C LYS A 71 2.21 -24.05 15.23
N ASN A 72 2.18 -22.79 14.79
CA ASN A 72 1.91 -21.62 15.62
C ASN A 72 0.45 -21.16 15.54
N ASN A 73 -0.48 -21.97 15.01
CA ASN A 73 -1.90 -21.60 14.86
C ASN A 73 -2.54 -21.10 16.16
N LYS A 74 -2.28 -21.74 17.30
CA LYS A 74 -2.81 -21.30 18.59
C LYS A 74 -2.30 -19.90 18.98
N LEU A 75 -1.06 -19.60 18.62
CA LEU A 75 -0.40 -18.33 18.91
C LEU A 75 -0.91 -17.25 17.94
N LEU A 76 -0.96 -17.56 16.64
CA LEU A 76 -1.45 -16.68 15.59
C LEU A 76 -2.93 -16.34 15.76
N HIS A 77 -3.81 -17.31 16.04
CA HIS A 77 -5.22 -17.05 16.29
C HIS A 77 -5.43 -16.16 17.51
N TYR A 78 -4.71 -16.42 18.61
CA TYR A 78 -4.79 -15.56 19.79
C TYR A 78 -4.31 -14.14 19.48
N PHE A 79 -3.22 -14.00 18.72
CA PHE A 79 -2.73 -12.68 18.30
C PHE A 79 -3.82 -11.94 17.52
N ILE A 80 -4.42 -12.58 16.51
CA ILE A 80 -5.47 -11.95 15.70
C ILE A 80 -6.68 -11.61 16.57
N GLU A 81 -7.24 -12.58 17.30
CA GLU A 81 -8.53 -12.42 17.99
C GLU A 81 -8.47 -11.51 19.23
N GLU A 82 -7.34 -11.50 19.95
CA GLU A 82 -7.25 -10.81 21.24
C GLU A 82 -6.46 -9.49 21.17
N ILE A 83 -5.48 -9.39 20.26
CA ILE A 83 -4.64 -8.19 20.13
C ILE A 83 -5.25 -7.21 19.13
N LEU A 84 -5.63 -7.69 17.94
CA LEU A 84 -6.13 -6.81 16.89
C LEU A 84 -7.58 -6.41 17.14
N ASP A 85 -7.92 -5.21 16.68
CA ASP A 85 -9.29 -4.70 16.65
C ASP A 85 -9.41 -3.56 15.65
N ALA A 86 -10.65 -3.15 15.37
CA ALA A 86 -10.96 -2.09 14.41
C ALA A 86 -10.78 -0.66 14.95
N SER A 87 -10.38 -0.50 16.21
CA SER A 87 -10.28 0.82 16.85
C SER A 87 -8.85 1.36 16.92
N HIS A 88 -7.87 0.46 16.98
CA HIS A 88 -6.47 0.86 17.20
C HIS A 88 -5.55 0.54 16.01
N PHE A 89 -6.01 -0.19 15.00
CA PHE A 89 -5.17 -0.63 13.89
C PHE A 89 -5.67 -0.09 12.57
N GLN A 90 -4.76 0.50 11.82
CA GLN A 90 -4.96 0.84 10.41
C GLN A 90 -3.78 0.37 9.59
N ILE A 91 -4.02 -0.01 8.33
CA ILE A 91 -3.01 -0.55 7.43
C ILE A 91 -3.08 0.13 6.08
N ASN A 92 -1.92 0.48 5.54
CA ASN A 92 -1.75 0.80 4.14
C ASN A 92 -1.07 -0.39 3.44
N ILE A 93 -1.74 -1.00 2.46
CA ILE A 93 -1.16 -2.07 1.63
C ILE A 93 -0.93 -1.57 0.20
N TYR A 94 0.30 -1.71 -0.26
CA TYR A 94 0.76 -1.26 -1.56
C TYR A 94 1.20 -2.44 -2.39
N ASP A 95 0.86 -2.40 -3.67
CA ASP A 95 1.56 -3.13 -4.70
C ASP A 95 2.59 -2.20 -5.32
N LYS A 96 3.87 -2.60 -5.32
CA LYS A 96 4.96 -1.77 -5.81
C LYS A 96 4.91 -1.50 -7.30
N LYS A 97 4.47 -2.47 -8.11
CA LYS A 97 4.27 -2.25 -9.55
C LYS A 97 3.14 -1.28 -9.77
N PHE A 98 2.00 -1.51 -9.11
CA PHE A 98 0.84 -0.64 -9.25
C PHE A 98 1.18 0.79 -8.84
N TYR A 99 1.88 0.96 -7.72
CA TYR A 99 2.42 2.25 -7.28
C TYR A 99 3.25 2.93 -8.38
N LEU A 100 4.26 2.25 -8.94
CA LEU A 100 5.08 2.81 -10.02
C LEU A 100 4.27 3.14 -11.28
N ILE A 101 3.32 2.29 -11.66
CA ILE A 101 2.43 2.55 -12.80
C ILE A 101 1.60 3.79 -12.54
N THR A 102 1.00 3.94 -11.35
CA THR A 102 0.20 5.12 -11.03
C THR A 102 1.03 6.39 -11.02
N LYS A 103 2.29 6.34 -10.55
CA LYS A 103 3.24 7.46 -10.64
C LYS A 103 3.55 7.82 -12.09
N MET A 104 3.93 6.84 -12.91
CA MET A 104 4.20 7.03 -14.32
C MET A 104 2.97 7.60 -15.05
N LEU A 105 1.78 7.05 -14.82
CA LEU A 105 0.56 7.56 -15.44
C LEU A 105 0.24 8.99 -15.00
N GLN A 106 0.47 9.35 -13.74
CA GLN A 106 0.25 10.73 -13.28
C GLN A 106 1.13 11.73 -14.05
N ILE A 107 2.39 11.37 -14.31
CA ILE A 107 3.31 12.18 -15.11
C ILE A 107 2.82 12.33 -16.56
N PHE A 108 2.38 11.23 -17.18
CA PHE A 108 2.03 11.23 -18.61
C PHE A 108 0.60 11.72 -18.91
N LEU A 109 -0.30 11.62 -17.94
CA LEU A 109 -1.72 12.00 -18.06
C LEU A 109 -2.04 13.32 -17.38
N GLY A 110 -1.16 13.80 -16.50
CA GLY A 110 -1.41 14.93 -15.62
C GLY A 110 -2.25 14.57 -14.40
N TYR A 111 -2.16 15.41 -13.37
CA TYR A 111 -2.96 15.27 -12.15
C TYR A 111 -4.46 15.47 -12.42
N GLU A 112 -4.79 16.35 -13.37
CA GLU A 112 -6.15 16.70 -13.78
C GLU A 112 -6.91 15.49 -14.29
N PHE A 113 -6.27 14.64 -15.10
CA PHE A 113 -6.91 13.43 -15.62
C PHE A 113 -7.30 12.48 -14.49
N LYS A 114 -6.40 12.26 -13.52
CA LYS A 114 -6.68 11.41 -12.35
C LYS A 114 -7.81 11.97 -11.49
N ARG A 115 -7.95 13.29 -11.41
CA ARG A 115 -9.02 13.96 -10.66
C ARG A 115 -10.38 13.91 -11.38
N GLU A 116 -10.39 14.14 -12.69
CA GLU A 116 -11.62 14.18 -13.50
C GLU A 116 -12.13 12.78 -13.85
N PHE A 117 -11.22 11.82 -14.06
CA PHE A 117 -11.50 10.44 -14.46
C PHE A 117 -10.77 9.44 -13.54
N PRO A 118 -11.07 9.43 -12.23
CA PRO A 118 -10.32 8.63 -11.26
C PRO A 118 -10.50 7.12 -11.49
N VAL A 119 -11.71 6.69 -11.84
CA VAL A 119 -12.01 5.27 -12.09
C VAL A 119 -11.28 4.78 -13.34
N GLU A 120 -11.29 5.56 -14.42
CA GLU A 120 -10.59 5.26 -15.66
C GLU A 120 -9.09 5.20 -15.45
N SER A 121 -8.54 6.14 -14.68
CA SER A 121 -7.12 6.15 -14.30
C SER A 121 -6.70 4.88 -13.57
N TYR A 122 -7.50 4.45 -12.57
CA TYR A 122 -7.23 3.22 -11.83
C TYR A 122 -7.42 1.97 -12.69
N LYS A 123 -8.40 1.96 -13.60
CA LYS A 123 -8.62 0.86 -14.56
C LYS A 123 -7.42 0.71 -15.50
N LEU A 124 -6.91 1.82 -16.04
CA LEU A 124 -5.71 1.82 -16.88
C LEU A 124 -4.51 1.30 -16.10
N ALA A 125 -4.27 1.81 -14.88
CA ALA A 125 -3.18 1.35 -14.03
C ALA A 125 -3.28 -0.16 -13.71
N SER A 126 -4.50 -0.63 -13.41
CA SER A 126 -4.78 -2.03 -13.08
C SER A 126 -4.64 -2.95 -14.30
N SER A 127 -4.86 -2.42 -15.51
CA SER A 127 -4.69 -3.16 -16.76
C SER A 127 -3.21 -3.26 -17.14
N LEU A 128 -2.44 -2.18 -16.96
CA LEU A 128 -1.00 -2.14 -17.26
C LEU A 128 -0.16 -3.07 -16.40
N ILE A 129 -0.60 -3.44 -15.20
CA ILE A 129 0.17 -4.37 -14.35
C ILE A 129 0.35 -5.76 -14.98
N ASN A 130 -0.53 -6.13 -15.91
CA ASN A 130 -0.49 -7.39 -16.62
C ASN A 130 0.37 -7.33 -17.89
N GLU A 131 0.88 -6.14 -18.26
CA GLU A 131 1.82 -6.00 -19.36
C GLU A 131 3.24 -6.45 -18.94
N ASN A 132 4.13 -6.54 -19.94
CA ASN A 132 5.53 -6.86 -19.70
C ASN A 132 6.17 -5.78 -18.80
N GLU A 133 6.93 -6.22 -17.78
CA GLU A 133 7.67 -5.37 -16.84
C GLU A 133 8.69 -4.44 -17.52
N ASP A 134 9.04 -4.66 -18.78
CA ASP A 134 9.94 -3.81 -19.58
C ASP A 134 9.53 -2.33 -19.58
N ILE A 135 8.22 -2.01 -19.52
CA ILE A 135 7.74 -0.62 -19.36
C ILE A 135 8.29 -0.01 -18.07
N LEU A 136 8.12 -0.71 -16.94
CA LEU A 136 8.57 -0.24 -15.63
C LEU A 136 10.09 -0.20 -15.52
N ILE A 137 10.79 -1.16 -16.13
CA ILE A 137 12.25 -1.17 -16.17
C ILE A 137 12.75 0.09 -16.89
N LYS A 138 12.19 0.43 -18.06
CA LYS A 138 12.58 1.63 -18.81
C LYS A 138 12.17 2.92 -18.11
N TYR A 139 11.01 2.94 -17.45
CA TYR A 139 10.59 4.07 -16.64
C TYR A 139 11.58 4.35 -15.49
N LEU A 140 12.02 3.32 -14.77
CA LEU A 140 13.02 3.49 -13.71
C LEU A 140 14.39 3.93 -14.26
N GLN A 141 14.78 3.44 -15.44
CA GLN A 141 16.00 3.91 -16.13
C GLN A 141 15.91 5.40 -16.53
N LEU A 142 14.71 5.86 -16.92
CA LEU A 142 14.44 7.28 -17.16
C LEU A 142 14.59 8.09 -15.87
N GLU A 143 14.04 7.61 -14.75
CA GLU A 143 14.18 8.30 -13.45
C GLU A 143 15.65 8.42 -12.99
N GLU A 144 16.50 7.45 -13.34
CA GLU A 144 17.93 7.48 -13.01
C GLU A 144 18.70 8.55 -13.82
N ASN A 145 18.20 8.96 -14.98
CA ASN A 145 18.84 9.97 -15.84
C ASN A 145 17.80 10.77 -16.63
N ILE A 146 17.19 11.74 -15.94
CA ILE A 146 16.11 12.56 -16.48
C ILE A 146 16.69 13.65 -17.41
N THR A 147 16.55 13.45 -18.71
CA THR A 147 16.90 14.41 -19.77
C THR A 147 15.81 14.47 -20.82
N LEU A 148 15.70 15.57 -21.56
CA LEU A 148 14.73 15.70 -22.66
C LEU A 148 14.85 14.55 -23.67
N GLU A 149 16.08 14.21 -24.06
CA GLU A 149 16.37 13.09 -24.97
C GLU A 149 15.83 11.76 -24.43
N ASN A 150 16.03 11.47 -23.14
CA ASN A 150 15.54 10.23 -22.54
C ASN A 150 14.00 10.22 -22.39
N VAL A 151 13.38 11.38 -22.13
CA VAL A 151 11.92 11.53 -22.13
C VAL A 151 11.36 11.24 -23.52
N GLU A 152 11.95 11.81 -24.59
CA GLU A 152 11.56 11.52 -25.97
C GLU A 152 11.71 10.03 -26.31
N LEU A 153 12.84 9.42 -25.93
CA LEU A 153 13.10 8.00 -26.18
C LEU A 153 12.10 7.09 -25.47
N PHE A 154 11.79 7.38 -24.20
CA PHE A 154 10.82 6.61 -23.45
C PHE A 154 9.39 6.82 -23.99
N THR A 155 9.04 8.04 -24.38
CA THR A 155 7.73 8.34 -24.99
C THR A 155 7.55 7.60 -26.32
N LYS A 156 8.56 7.62 -27.20
CA LYS A 156 8.56 6.82 -28.45
C LYS A 156 8.46 5.32 -28.16
N TYR A 157 9.13 4.84 -27.11
CA TYR A 157 9.01 3.45 -26.69
C TYR A 157 7.58 3.09 -26.25
N LEU A 158 6.89 3.95 -25.49
CA LEU A 158 5.49 3.73 -25.11
C LEU A 158 4.57 3.72 -26.34
N MET A 159 4.82 4.59 -27.32
CA MET A 159 4.05 4.63 -28.57
C MET A 159 4.14 3.29 -29.33
N ASP A 160 5.34 2.72 -29.45
CA ASP A 160 5.62 1.50 -30.22
C ASP A 160 5.51 0.20 -29.39
N PHE A 161 5.17 0.30 -28.10
CA PHE A 161 5.13 -0.86 -27.22
C PHE A 161 4.04 -1.86 -27.66
N PRO A 162 4.35 -3.17 -27.75
CA PRO A 162 3.37 -4.19 -28.14
C PRO A 162 2.44 -4.54 -26.97
N TYR A 163 1.48 -3.68 -26.67
CA TYR A 163 0.48 -3.91 -25.63
C TYR A 163 -0.34 -5.17 -25.91
N ASN A 164 -0.52 -6.02 -24.90
CA ASN A 164 -1.32 -7.24 -24.99
C ASN A 164 -2.82 -6.97 -24.79
N PHE A 165 -3.16 -5.87 -24.11
CA PHE A 165 -4.54 -5.52 -23.79
C PHE A 165 -4.97 -4.23 -24.51
N GLU A 166 -6.09 -4.28 -25.22
CA GLU A 166 -6.57 -3.14 -26.03
C GLU A 166 -6.82 -1.87 -25.19
N SER A 167 -7.24 -2.03 -23.93
CA SER A 167 -7.41 -0.93 -22.98
C SER A 167 -6.13 -0.11 -22.76
N ASN A 168 -4.95 -0.72 -22.96
CA ASN A 168 -3.67 -0.07 -22.78
C ASN A 168 -3.21 0.71 -24.02
N PHE A 169 -3.87 0.57 -25.17
CA PHE A 169 -3.59 1.38 -26.37
C PHE A 169 -3.82 2.88 -26.15
N LEU A 170 -4.58 3.25 -25.11
CA LEU A 170 -4.69 4.63 -24.66
C LEU A 170 -3.31 5.22 -24.35
N LEU A 171 -2.41 4.47 -23.70
CA LEU A 171 -1.07 4.95 -23.37
C LEU A 171 -0.22 5.18 -24.63
N SER A 172 -0.31 4.29 -25.63
CA SER A 172 0.32 4.48 -26.95
C SER A 172 -0.19 5.75 -27.64
N THR A 173 -1.51 5.95 -27.63
CA THR A 173 -2.16 7.12 -28.24
C THR A 173 -1.71 8.42 -27.57
N ILE A 174 -1.59 8.41 -26.24
CA ILE A 174 -1.15 9.57 -25.47
C ILE A 174 0.33 9.87 -25.71
N ALA A 175 1.17 8.84 -25.73
CA ALA A 175 2.57 8.99 -26.10
C ALA A 175 2.72 9.59 -27.51
N GLN A 176 1.93 9.13 -28.48
CA GLN A 176 1.88 9.73 -29.82
C GLN A 176 1.48 11.21 -29.76
N LYS A 177 0.46 11.57 -28.97
CA LYS A 177 0.01 12.96 -28.82
C LYS A 177 1.05 13.86 -28.15
N ILE A 178 1.83 13.34 -27.21
CA ILE A 178 2.94 14.08 -26.58
C ILE A 178 3.97 14.44 -27.65
N ILE A 179 4.38 13.48 -28.49
CA ILE A 179 5.34 13.72 -29.57
C ILE A 179 4.78 14.67 -30.65
N GLU A 180 3.53 14.46 -31.08
CA GLU A 180 2.89 15.29 -32.13
C GLU A 180 2.73 16.76 -31.72
N ASN A 181 2.48 17.01 -30.44
CA ASN A 181 2.24 18.36 -29.91
C ASN A 181 3.45 18.94 -29.17
N THR A 182 4.60 18.26 -29.20
CA THR A 182 5.85 18.69 -28.57
C THR A 182 5.73 18.98 -27.06
N PHE A 183 5.09 18.07 -26.32
CA PHE A 183 4.88 18.20 -24.87
C PHE A 183 5.98 17.56 -24.00
N GLU A 184 7.07 17.07 -24.58
CA GLU A 184 8.14 16.38 -23.87
C GLU A 184 8.82 17.27 -22.81
N ASP A 185 8.93 18.57 -23.07
CA ASP A 185 9.46 19.55 -22.10
C ASP A 185 8.55 19.66 -20.85
N GLN A 186 7.22 19.54 -21.02
CA GLN A 186 6.29 19.54 -19.88
C GLN A 186 6.46 18.27 -19.05
N ILE A 187 6.49 17.11 -19.72
CA ILE A 187 6.75 15.82 -19.08
C ILE A 187 8.10 15.81 -18.33
N LEU A 188 9.13 16.43 -18.90
CA LEU A 188 10.43 16.58 -18.27
C LEU A 188 10.36 17.36 -16.96
N ASN A 189 9.62 18.48 -16.94
CA ASN A 189 9.45 19.29 -15.74
C ASN A 189 8.70 18.51 -14.66
N ASP A 190 7.59 17.85 -15.02
CA ASP A 190 6.79 17.05 -14.09
C ASP A 190 7.60 15.89 -13.48
N LEU A 191 8.43 15.20 -14.30
CA LEU A 191 9.35 14.17 -13.82
C LEU A 191 10.38 14.73 -12.82
N ILE A 192 10.94 15.90 -13.11
CA ILE A 192 11.95 16.53 -12.25
C ILE A 192 11.35 16.87 -10.89
N GLU A 193 10.10 17.34 -10.85
CA GLU A 193 9.40 17.68 -9.62
C GLU A 193 9.02 16.43 -8.81
N GLU A 194 8.50 15.38 -9.46
CA GLU A 194 8.00 14.16 -8.80
C GLU A 194 9.09 13.14 -8.41
N SER A 195 10.29 13.24 -8.96
CA SER A 195 11.37 12.25 -8.77
C SER A 195 12.52 12.75 -7.89
N LYS A 196 12.43 13.93 -7.27
CA LYS A 196 13.47 14.48 -6.41
C LYS A 196 13.03 14.51 -4.95
N TYR A 197 13.87 13.94 -4.08
CA TYR A 197 13.73 14.03 -2.63
C TYR A 197 15.00 14.60 -2.03
N ASP A 198 14.86 15.53 -1.10
CA ASP A 198 16.01 16.16 -0.47
C ASP A 198 16.75 15.19 0.44
N GLY A 199 18.05 15.02 0.19
CA GLY A 199 18.95 14.20 1.02
C GLY A 199 19.08 12.74 0.58
N THR A 200 18.59 12.36 -0.60
CA THR A 200 18.78 11.03 -1.19
C THR A 200 18.87 11.06 -2.71
N ILE A 201 19.50 10.04 -3.30
CA ILE A 201 19.50 9.80 -4.76
C ILE A 201 18.29 8.97 -5.21
N SER A 202 17.44 8.60 -4.27
CA SER A 202 16.28 7.73 -4.49
C SER A 202 15.14 8.53 -5.11
N THR A 203 14.46 8.01 -6.12
CA THR A 203 13.41 8.71 -6.89
C THR A 203 11.99 8.20 -6.63
N ASN A 204 11.86 7.06 -5.95
CA ASN A 204 10.56 6.46 -5.65
C ASN A 204 10.60 5.88 -4.22
N ILE A 205 10.09 6.59 -3.22
CA ILE A 205 10.17 6.17 -1.81
C ILE A 205 8.78 5.73 -1.35
N VAL A 206 8.45 4.46 -1.61
CA VAL A 206 7.11 3.89 -1.32
C VAL A 206 6.69 4.16 0.12
N ASN A 207 7.62 4.03 1.05
CA ASN A 207 7.39 4.15 2.48
C ASN A 207 6.96 5.58 2.88
N LEU A 208 7.58 6.60 2.27
CA LEU A 208 7.23 7.99 2.52
C LEU A 208 5.82 8.28 2.02
N ASN A 209 5.50 7.87 0.79
CA ASN A 209 4.15 8.03 0.24
C ASN A 209 3.11 7.30 1.09
N ALA A 210 3.41 6.06 1.50
CA ALA A 210 2.54 5.28 2.36
C ALA A 210 2.29 5.97 3.71
N LEU A 211 3.30 6.56 4.33
CA LEU A 211 3.14 7.30 5.59
C LEU A 211 2.34 8.59 5.40
N SER A 212 2.67 9.40 4.39
CA SER A 212 1.94 10.65 4.09
C SER A 212 0.47 10.38 3.81
N GLU A 213 0.20 9.36 2.99
CA GLU A 213 -1.15 8.92 2.67
C GLU A 213 -1.92 8.37 3.88
N PHE A 214 -1.24 7.67 4.79
CA PHE A 214 -1.82 7.23 6.04
C PHE A 214 -2.24 8.43 6.89
N ILE A 215 -1.35 9.40 7.10
CA ILE A 215 -1.62 10.58 7.93
C ILE A 215 -2.80 11.37 7.35
N LEU A 216 -2.83 11.56 6.04
CA LEU A 216 -3.94 12.21 5.34
C LEU A 216 -5.27 11.50 5.61
N MET A 217 -5.33 10.18 5.40
CA MET A 217 -6.55 9.40 5.62
C MET A 217 -6.98 9.39 7.08
N PHE A 218 -6.04 9.16 7.98
CA PHE A 218 -6.29 9.18 9.42
C PHE A 218 -6.96 10.49 9.86
N LYS A 219 -6.47 11.63 9.38
CA LYS A 219 -7.07 12.94 9.65
C LYS A 219 -8.43 13.12 9.01
N LYS A 220 -8.60 12.68 7.76
CA LYS A 220 -9.87 12.75 7.04
C LYS A 220 -10.97 12.00 7.80
N GLU A 221 -10.68 10.78 8.24
CA GLU A 221 -11.60 9.93 8.98
C GLU A 221 -11.86 10.40 10.40
N SER A 222 -10.83 10.94 11.06
CA SER A 222 -10.96 11.47 12.42
C SER A 222 -11.67 12.83 12.51
N GLY A 223 -11.97 13.44 11.36
CA GLY A 223 -12.65 14.73 11.24
C GLY A 223 -11.74 15.96 11.41
N ILE A 224 -12.29 17.12 11.02
CA ILE A 224 -11.62 18.43 10.84
C ILE A 224 -10.94 18.99 12.12
N SER A 225 -11.09 18.36 13.28
CA SER A 225 -10.61 18.87 14.58
C SER A 225 -9.20 18.46 14.99
N ILE A 226 -8.57 17.48 14.33
CA ILE A 226 -7.23 17.01 14.73
C ILE A 226 -6.16 17.89 14.08
N SER A 227 -5.27 18.46 14.91
CA SER A 227 -4.10 19.21 14.41
C SER A 227 -2.81 18.38 14.49
N ASN A 228 -1.83 18.72 13.66
CA ASN A 228 -0.49 18.12 13.70
C ASN A 228 0.15 18.20 15.09
N LYS A 229 -0.09 19.28 15.83
CA LYS A 229 0.42 19.45 17.21
C LYS A 229 -0.21 18.50 18.23
N SER A 230 -1.34 17.88 17.88
CA SER A 230 -2.08 16.95 18.76
C SER A 230 -1.76 15.48 18.48
N ILE A 231 -1.00 15.19 17.42
CA ILE A 231 -0.55 13.86 17.02
C ILE A 231 0.96 13.76 17.25
N ASN A 232 1.38 12.79 18.06
CA ASN A 232 2.77 12.39 18.17
C ASN A 232 2.97 11.15 17.29
N ILE A 233 3.84 11.25 16.29
CA ILE A 233 4.12 10.14 15.38
C ILE A 233 5.43 9.49 15.79
N TYR A 234 5.40 8.18 16.02
CA TYR A 234 6.57 7.37 16.29
C TYR A 234 6.72 6.32 15.20
N HIS A 235 7.91 6.18 14.65
CA HIS A 235 8.21 5.20 13.61
C HIS A 235 9.41 4.35 14.03
N ASP A 236 9.48 3.07 13.63
CA ASP A 236 10.73 2.32 13.78
C ASP A 236 11.85 2.99 12.97
N LYS A 237 13.11 2.76 13.33
CA LYS A 237 14.24 3.34 12.61
C LYS A 237 14.27 2.87 11.15
N ILE A 238 14.19 3.82 10.22
CA ILE A 238 14.45 3.56 8.80
C ILE A 238 15.85 4.07 8.45
N ASP A 239 16.78 3.15 8.23
CA ASP A 239 18.16 3.47 7.87
C ASP A 239 18.22 4.25 6.55
N GLY A 240 18.91 5.39 6.57
CA GLY A 240 19.18 6.20 5.38
C GLY A 240 18.04 7.11 4.89
N PHE A 241 16.83 6.99 5.42
CA PHE A 241 15.68 7.79 4.99
C PHE A 241 15.15 8.77 6.05
N PHE A 242 15.66 8.72 7.29
CA PHE A 242 15.29 9.63 8.37
C PHE A 242 15.21 11.12 7.94
N LYS A 243 16.27 11.63 7.31
CA LYS A 243 16.34 13.04 6.89
C LYS A 243 15.35 13.37 5.79
N VAL A 244 15.10 12.42 4.89
CA VAL A 244 14.14 12.60 3.80
C VAL A 244 12.75 12.79 4.39
N PHE A 245 12.34 11.93 5.32
CA PHE A 245 11.04 12.05 5.98
C PHE A 245 10.88 13.39 6.71
N GLN A 246 11.92 13.85 7.40
CA GLN A 246 11.89 15.17 8.05
C GLN A 246 11.74 16.30 7.02
N ASN A 247 12.59 16.33 6.00
CA ASN A 247 12.57 17.39 4.98
C ASN A 247 11.22 17.50 4.26
N GLU A 248 10.58 16.36 3.96
CA GLU A 248 9.33 16.31 3.21
C GLU A 248 8.09 16.56 4.09
N LEU A 249 8.14 16.24 5.39
CA LEU A 249 6.99 16.35 6.30
C LEU A 249 7.01 17.61 7.20
N ASP A 250 8.19 18.12 7.54
CA ASP A 250 8.35 19.32 8.37
C ASP A 250 7.65 20.57 7.78
N PRO A 251 7.63 20.81 6.44
CA PRO A 251 6.90 21.93 5.85
C PRO A 251 5.39 21.91 6.13
N TYR A 252 4.84 20.73 6.42
CA TYR A 252 3.45 20.53 6.81
C TYR A 252 3.25 20.61 8.33
N GLY A 253 4.34 20.75 9.11
CA GLY A 253 4.32 20.76 10.57
C GLY A 253 4.16 19.36 11.18
N ILE A 254 4.43 18.31 10.42
CA ILE A 254 4.32 16.91 10.83
C ILE A 254 5.70 16.44 11.32
N LEU A 255 5.82 16.16 12.62
CA LEU A 255 7.07 15.68 13.21
C LEU A 255 7.02 14.16 13.44
N VAL A 256 8.00 13.45 12.88
CA VAL A 256 8.16 12.00 13.03
C VAL A 256 9.32 11.68 13.98
N HIS A 257 9.03 10.94 15.05
CA HIS A 257 10.02 10.47 16.02
C HIS A 257 10.46 9.04 15.72
N PHE A 258 11.69 8.87 15.28
CA PHE A 258 12.24 7.55 15.01
C PHE A 258 12.76 6.90 16.31
N THR A 259 12.22 5.73 16.64
CA THR A 259 12.45 5.02 17.91
C THR A 259 12.93 3.60 17.64
N ASP A 260 13.74 3.03 18.53
CA ASP A 260 14.16 1.64 18.41
C ASP A 260 13.04 0.69 18.83
N SER A 261 12.67 -0.26 17.96
CA SER A 261 11.68 -1.30 18.26
C SER A 261 12.03 -2.14 19.51
N ALA A 262 13.31 -2.30 19.86
CA ALA A 262 13.72 -3.00 21.07
C ALA A 262 13.18 -2.32 22.35
N ASP A 263 13.04 -1.00 22.32
CA ASP A 263 12.68 -0.17 23.47
C ASP A 263 11.21 0.25 23.49
N ASN A 264 10.44 -0.04 22.42
CA ASN A 264 9.05 0.39 22.29
C ASN A 264 8.11 -0.76 21.92
N ILE A 265 7.25 -1.14 22.87
CA ILE A 265 6.29 -2.24 22.70
C ILE A 265 5.26 -1.99 21.58
N PHE A 266 4.88 -0.74 21.32
CA PHE A 266 3.89 -0.41 20.29
C PHE A 266 4.49 -0.51 18.89
N ILE A 267 5.78 -0.18 18.74
CA ILE A 267 6.53 -0.44 17.51
C ILE A 267 6.63 -1.95 17.27
N GLN A 268 6.93 -2.77 18.29
CA GLN A 268 6.91 -4.24 18.16
C GLN A 268 5.54 -4.78 17.73
N VAL A 269 4.45 -4.19 18.23
CA VAL A 269 3.10 -4.55 17.81
C VAL A 269 2.89 -4.17 16.34
N ALA A 270 3.27 -2.96 15.93
CA ALA A 270 3.18 -2.50 14.54
C ALA A 270 3.99 -3.41 13.59
N ASP A 271 5.24 -3.77 13.93
CA ASP A 271 6.08 -4.72 13.18
C ASP A 271 5.32 -6.02 12.94
N ASN A 272 4.80 -6.57 14.03
CA ASN A 272 4.18 -7.88 14.00
C ASN A 272 2.95 -7.89 13.11
N VAL A 273 2.12 -6.84 13.18
CA VAL A 273 0.95 -6.69 12.32
C VAL A 273 1.36 -6.49 10.86
N ALA A 274 2.26 -5.55 10.57
CA ALA A 274 2.73 -5.29 9.21
C ALA A 274 3.34 -6.55 8.57
N SER A 275 4.17 -7.26 9.32
CA SER A 275 4.83 -8.50 8.91
C SER A 275 3.84 -9.63 8.60
N ILE A 276 2.91 -9.89 9.51
CA ILE A 276 1.88 -10.91 9.33
C ILE A 276 0.97 -10.55 8.15
N PHE A 277 0.48 -9.31 8.11
CA PHE A 277 -0.44 -8.85 7.10
C PHE A 277 0.19 -8.91 5.71
N CYS A 278 1.40 -8.34 5.54
CA CYS A 278 2.12 -8.34 4.26
C CYS A 278 2.37 -9.78 3.77
N LYS A 279 2.80 -10.69 4.65
CA LYS A 279 3.04 -12.08 4.28
C LYS A 279 1.75 -12.82 3.89
N VAL A 280 0.67 -12.64 4.64
CA VAL A 280 -0.63 -13.23 4.31
C VAL A 280 -1.16 -12.70 3.00
N PHE A 281 -1.05 -11.38 2.78
CA PHE A 281 -1.51 -10.72 1.57
C PHE A 281 -0.78 -11.24 0.33
N ASN A 282 0.56 -11.28 0.38
CA ASN A 282 1.39 -11.86 -0.69
C ASN A 282 0.98 -13.31 -1.01
N GLN A 283 0.74 -14.15 0.03
CA GLN A 283 0.32 -15.53 -0.18
C GLN A 283 -1.10 -15.63 -0.76
N MET A 284 -2.02 -14.79 -0.32
CA MET A 284 -3.39 -14.73 -0.81
C MET A 284 -3.40 -14.38 -2.30
N ILE A 285 -2.74 -13.29 -2.72
CA ILE A 285 -2.68 -12.90 -4.14
C ILE A 285 -2.05 -14.02 -4.98
N ASN A 286 -0.92 -14.57 -4.53
CA ASN A 286 -0.26 -15.68 -5.22
C ASN A 286 -1.15 -16.93 -5.36
N ILE A 287 -2.05 -17.21 -4.40
CA ILE A 287 -3.02 -18.32 -4.51
C ILE A 287 -3.96 -18.10 -5.70
N PHE A 288 -4.50 -16.88 -5.86
CA PHE A 288 -5.43 -16.54 -6.94
C PHE A 288 -4.74 -16.46 -8.30
N GLU A 289 -3.54 -15.87 -8.38
CA GLU A 289 -2.74 -15.84 -9.61
C GLU A 289 -2.44 -17.25 -10.14
N ASN A 290 -2.24 -18.20 -9.23
CA ASN A 290 -1.97 -19.61 -9.57
C ASN A 290 -3.24 -20.47 -9.68
N LYS A 291 -4.44 -19.88 -9.58
CA LYS A 291 -5.74 -20.57 -9.65
C LYS A 291 -5.90 -21.69 -8.62
N LYS A 292 -5.43 -21.46 -7.39
CA LYS A 292 -5.42 -22.43 -6.27
C LYS A 292 -6.41 -22.08 -5.16
N GLU A 293 -7.27 -21.09 -5.34
CA GLU A 293 -8.17 -20.54 -4.33
C GLU A 293 -9.14 -21.57 -3.74
N TRP A 294 -9.51 -22.59 -4.51
CA TRP A 294 -10.41 -23.67 -4.08
C TRP A 294 -9.69 -24.95 -3.67
N CYS A 295 -8.35 -24.95 -3.68
CA CYS A 295 -7.56 -26.08 -3.20
C CYS A 295 -7.55 -26.14 -1.67
N LYS A 296 -7.61 -27.35 -1.11
CA LYS A 296 -7.56 -27.58 0.35
C LYS A 296 -6.31 -27.01 1.02
N GLU A 297 -5.20 -26.95 0.28
CA GLU A 297 -3.93 -26.41 0.76
C GLU A 297 -3.99 -24.90 1.03
N SER A 298 -4.79 -24.18 0.25
CA SER A 298 -4.98 -22.73 0.30
C SER A 298 -5.92 -22.29 1.42
N GLU A 299 -6.83 -23.18 1.87
CA GLU A 299 -7.88 -22.86 2.85
C GLU A 299 -7.32 -22.22 4.13
N TRP A 300 -6.17 -22.69 4.61
CA TRP A 300 -5.55 -22.15 5.81
C TRP A 300 -5.13 -20.68 5.64
N THR A 301 -4.46 -20.34 4.54
CA THR A 301 -4.02 -18.97 4.28
C THR A 301 -5.21 -18.04 4.09
N LEU A 302 -6.23 -18.48 3.34
CA LEU A 302 -7.42 -17.67 3.08
C LEU A 302 -8.30 -17.47 4.33
N ASP A 303 -8.36 -18.45 5.23
CA ASP A 303 -9.00 -18.31 6.56
C ASP A 303 -8.27 -17.26 7.42
N ILE A 304 -6.93 -17.30 7.45
CA ILE A 304 -6.13 -16.31 8.18
C ILE A 304 -6.29 -14.91 7.56
N ALA A 305 -6.26 -14.79 6.24
CA ALA A 305 -6.48 -13.52 5.53
C ALA A 305 -7.84 -12.89 5.88
N SER A 306 -8.90 -13.70 5.82
CA SER A 306 -10.23 -13.26 6.21
C SER A 306 -10.29 -12.79 7.66
N LYS A 307 -9.71 -13.56 8.60
CA LYS A 307 -9.68 -13.16 10.02
C LYS A 307 -8.95 -11.85 10.24
N LEU A 308 -7.79 -11.66 9.60
CA LEU A 308 -7.01 -10.42 9.70
C LEU A 308 -7.79 -9.21 9.18
N ILE A 309 -8.31 -9.30 7.95
CA ILE A 309 -9.06 -8.20 7.31
C ILE A 309 -10.30 -7.84 8.14
N ASN A 310 -11.05 -8.85 8.60
CA ASN A 310 -12.27 -8.60 9.37
C ASN A 310 -12.00 -8.06 10.78
N GLN A 311 -10.90 -8.48 11.42
CA GLN A 311 -10.58 -8.02 12.77
C GLN A 311 -10.08 -6.58 12.79
N ILE A 312 -9.31 -6.18 11.78
CA ILE A 312 -8.88 -4.78 11.57
C ILE A 312 -10.02 -3.95 10.99
N HIS A 313 -10.99 -4.58 10.33
CA HIS A 313 -12.04 -3.97 9.52
C HIS A 313 -11.53 -3.41 8.19
N VAL A 314 -12.32 -3.60 7.13
CA VAL A 314 -11.94 -3.20 5.77
C VAL A 314 -11.75 -1.68 5.64
N ASP A 315 -12.56 -0.89 6.33
CA ASP A 315 -12.49 0.57 6.30
C ASP A 315 -11.17 1.11 6.88
N ASN A 316 -10.47 0.33 7.69
CA ASN A 316 -9.17 0.67 8.25
C ASN A 316 -7.99 0.20 7.39
N ILE A 317 -8.27 -0.34 6.20
CA ILE A 317 -7.25 -0.83 5.27
C ILE A 317 -7.32 0.00 4.00
N LYS A 318 -6.28 0.79 3.75
CA LYS A 318 -6.09 1.47 2.47
C LYS A 318 -5.48 0.50 1.46
N PHE A 319 -6.17 0.31 0.34
CA PHE A 319 -5.70 -0.52 -0.76
C PHE A 319 -5.10 0.34 -1.88
N THR A 320 -3.78 0.42 -1.94
CA THR A 320 -3.04 0.95 -3.10
C THR A 320 -2.62 -0.22 -3.98
N LEU A 321 -3.63 -0.85 -4.57
CA LEU A 321 -3.53 -2.10 -5.32
C LEU A 321 -4.23 -1.98 -6.67
N PRO A 322 -3.89 -2.85 -7.62
CA PRO A 322 -4.75 -3.08 -8.76
C PRO A 322 -6.16 -3.47 -8.30
N ILE A 323 -7.17 -3.02 -9.03
CA ILE A 323 -8.58 -3.21 -8.69
C ILE A 323 -8.90 -4.71 -8.48
N GLN A 324 -8.32 -5.58 -9.29
CA GLN A 324 -8.57 -7.03 -9.23
C GLN A 324 -8.04 -7.64 -7.92
N ASP A 325 -6.86 -7.24 -7.46
CA ASP A 325 -6.27 -7.69 -6.19
C ASP A 325 -6.99 -7.09 -4.97
N TRP A 326 -7.47 -5.84 -5.06
CA TRP A 326 -8.34 -5.24 -4.03
C TRP A 326 -9.63 -6.06 -3.87
N ASP A 327 -10.32 -6.37 -4.98
CA ASP A 327 -11.54 -7.17 -4.95
C ASP A 327 -11.28 -8.59 -4.40
N VAL A 328 -10.19 -9.24 -4.79
CA VAL A 328 -9.79 -10.54 -4.21
C VAL A 328 -9.72 -10.46 -2.68
N ALA A 329 -9.13 -9.39 -2.12
CA ALA A 329 -9.08 -9.20 -0.68
C ALA A 329 -10.49 -9.10 -0.06
N LEU A 330 -11.41 -8.37 -0.71
CA LEU A 330 -12.80 -8.22 -0.27
C LEU A 330 -13.57 -9.55 -0.33
N CYS A 331 -13.47 -10.27 -1.46
CA CYS A 331 -14.05 -11.58 -1.65
C CYS A 331 -13.55 -12.59 -0.61
N VAL A 332 -12.24 -12.63 -0.35
CA VAL A 332 -11.66 -13.51 0.68
C VAL A 332 -12.16 -13.12 2.06
N SER A 333 -12.21 -11.82 2.36
CA SER A 333 -12.72 -11.32 3.63
C SER A 333 -14.15 -11.78 3.90
N GLU A 334 -14.98 -11.96 2.87
CA GLU A 334 -16.36 -12.41 3.01
C GLU A 334 -16.50 -13.94 3.00
N MET A 335 -15.99 -14.60 1.95
CA MET A 335 -16.24 -16.03 1.69
C MET A 335 -15.52 -16.96 2.67
N PHE A 336 -14.47 -16.47 3.33
CA PHE A 336 -13.72 -17.23 4.34
C PHE A 336 -14.07 -16.83 5.77
N LYS A 337 -15.15 -16.07 5.99
CA LYS A 337 -15.73 -15.90 7.34
C LYS A 337 -16.16 -17.24 7.91
N SER A 338 -16.17 -17.35 9.24
CA SER A 338 -16.67 -18.53 9.95
C SER A 338 -18.16 -18.78 9.70
N SER A 339 -18.94 -17.72 9.44
CA SER A 339 -20.36 -17.77 9.10
C SER A 339 -20.64 -18.16 7.65
N TYR A 340 -19.65 -18.06 6.75
CA TYR A 340 -19.82 -18.39 5.35
C TYR A 340 -19.69 -19.90 5.12
N ARG A 341 -20.66 -20.49 4.41
CA ARG A 341 -20.70 -21.94 4.22
C ARG A 341 -19.56 -22.41 3.30
N ARG A 342 -18.80 -23.41 3.76
CA ARG A 342 -17.67 -23.97 3.00
C ARG A 342 -18.07 -24.53 1.63
N GLU A 343 -19.26 -25.11 1.51
CA GLU A 343 -19.82 -25.64 0.26
C GLU A 343 -20.00 -24.56 -0.83
N ASN A 344 -20.14 -23.29 -0.42
CA ASN A 344 -20.29 -22.15 -1.32
C ASN A 344 -18.94 -21.52 -1.73
N ARG A 345 -17.80 -22.05 -1.26
CA ARG A 345 -16.47 -21.54 -1.64
C ARG A 345 -16.06 -22.07 -3.01
N ASN A 346 -16.63 -21.47 -4.04
CA ASN A 346 -16.43 -21.84 -5.44
C ASN A 346 -16.77 -20.66 -6.38
N ASN A 347 -16.42 -20.79 -7.66
CA ASN A 347 -16.62 -19.73 -8.67
C ASN A 347 -18.08 -19.28 -8.84
N ILE A 348 -19.07 -20.15 -8.59
CA ILE A 348 -20.50 -19.79 -8.74
C ILE A 348 -20.88 -18.68 -7.75
N HIS A 349 -20.30 -18.71 -6.54
CA HIS A 349 -20.56 -17.71 -5.52
C HIS A 349 -19.51 -16.59 -5.49
N PHE A 350 -18.27 -16.89 -5.90
CA PHE A 350 -17.22 -15.88 -6.00
C PHE A 350 -17.57 -14.83 -7.04
N ASN A 351 -17.97 -15.24 -8.26
CA ASN A 351 -18.16 -14.29 -9.37
C ASN A 351 -19.21 -13.20 -9.07
N PRO A 352 -20.39 -13.49 -8.48
CA PRO A 352 -21.33 -12.44 -8.09
C PRO A 352 -20.81 -11.50 -7.00
N ILE A 353 -20.06 -12.02 -6.02
CA ILE A 353 -19.46 -11.21 -4.94
C ILE A 353 -18.40 -10.28 -5.53
N TYR A 354 -17.55 -10.82 -6.41
CA TYR A 354 -16.53 -10.09 -7.15
C TYR A 354 -17.14 -8.93 -7.96
N ILE A 355 -18.14 -9.20 -8.80
CA ILE A 355 -18.83 -8.15 -9.57
C ILE A 355 -19.43 -7.09 -8.63
N SER A 356 -20.06 -7.48 -7.53
CA SER A 356 -20.61 -6.52 -6.56
C SER A 356 -19.54 -5.69 -5.86
N ASN A 357 -18.36 -6.23 -5.61
CA ASN A 357 -17.26 -5.53 -4.97
C ASN A 357 -16.55 -4.57 -5.93
N MET A 358 -16.44 -4.91 -7.22
CA MET A 358 -15.97 -4.00 -8.26
C MET A 358 -16.75 -2.68 -8.25
N ASP A 359 -18.08 -2.74 -8.18
CA ASP A 359 -18.92 -1.54 -8.15
C ASP A 359 -18.61 -0.67 -6.91
N LYS A 360 -18.48 -1.29 -5.74
CA LYS A 360 -18.10 -0.58 -4.49
C LYS A 360 -16.70 0.02 -4.59
N ILE A 361 -15.76 -0.66 -5.23
CA ILE A 361 -14.41 -0.16 -5.45
C ILE A 361 -14.45 1.08 -6.35
N TYR A 362 -15.24 1.06 -7.43
CA TYR A 362 -15.39 2.22 -8.30
C TYR A 362 -16.02 3.41 -7.58
N GLU A 363 -17.06 3.19 -6.78
CA GLU A 363 -17.66 4.24 -5.94
C GLU A 363 -16.65 4.80 -4.93
N SER A 364 -15.84 3.94 -4.31
CA SER A 364 -14.78 4.35 -3.38
C SER A 364 -13.70 5.19 -4.07
N ILE A 365 -13.25 4.79 -5.26
CA ILE A 365 -12.26 5.54 -6.04
C ILE A 365 -12.82 6.92 -6.44
N ASP A 366 -14.05 6.98 -6.95
CA ASP A 366 -14.68 8.22 -7.39
C ASP A 366 -14.93 9.19 -6.22
N SER A 367 -15.41 8.68 -5.08
CA SER A 367 -15.66 9.50 -3.89
C SER A 367 -14.39 10.09 -3.27
N ASN A 368 -13.28 9.37 -3.29
CA ASN A 368 -12.03 9.81 -2.66
C ASN A 368 -11.24 10.80 -3.51
N MET A 369 -11.39 10.79 -4.84
CA MET A 369 -10.56 11.59 -5.76
C MET A 369 -11.18 12.91 -6.22
N ARG A 370 -12.44 13.17 -5.89
CA ARG A 370 -13.11 14.44 -6.22
C ARG A 370 -12.71 15.60 -5.30
N GLU A 371 -11.85 15.38 -4.33
CA GLU A 371 -11.31 16.44 -3.45
C GLU A 371 -10.18 17.18 -4.16
N ASP A 372 -10.19 18.53 -4.11
CA ASP A 372 -9.15 19.34 -4.73
C ASP A 372 -7.82 19.31 -3.94
N LEU A 373 -6.72 19.61 -4.62
CA LEU A 373 -5.36 19.66 -4.05
C LEU A 373 -5.27 20.62 -2.86
N ASP A 374 -6.00 21.73 -2.90
CA ASP A 374 -6.02 22.72 -1.83
C ASP A 374 -6.63 22.14 -0.56
N SER A 375 -7.70 21.35 -0.67
CA SER A 375 -8.31 20.61 0.43
C SER A 375 -7.34 19.58 1.02
N LEU A 376 -6.64 18.81 0.18
CA LEU A 376 -5.65 17.83 0.65
C LEU A 376 -4.49 18.50 1.37
N ASN A 377 -3.93 19.56 0.78
CA ASN A 377 -2.87 20.37 1.39
C ASN A 377 -3.34 21.01 2.69
N PHE A 378 -4.59 21.45 2.75
CA PHE A 378 -5.20 22.00 3.96
C PHE A 378 -5.32 20.94 5.06
N ILE A 379 -5.77 19.72 4.74
CA ILE A 379 -5.84 18.61 5.70
C ILE A 379 -4.43 18.24 6.22
N LEU A 380 -3.43 18.20 5.34
CA LEU A 380 -2.04 17.89 5.74
C LEU A 380 -1.43 18.96 6.64
N LYS A 381 -1.67 20.25 6.35
CA LYS A 381 -1.13 21.39 7.12
C LYS A 381 -1.81 21.62 8.47
N ARG A 382 -3.00 21.07 8.69
CA ARG A 382 -3.72 21.19 9.95
C ARG A 382 -3.19 20.22 10.98
#